data_AF-A0A957KXW7-F1
#
_entry.id   AF-A0A957KXW7-F1
#
_cell.length_a   1.000
_cell.length_b   1.000
_cell.length_c   1.000
_cell.angle_alpha   90.00
_cell.angle_beta   90.00
_cell.angle_gamma   90.00
#
_symmetry.space_group_name_H-M   'P 1'
#
loop_
_entity.id
_entity.type
_entity.pdbx_description
1 polymer ?
#
loop_
_entity_poly.entity_id
_entity_poly.type
_entity_poly.pdbx_seq_one_letter_code
_entity_poly.pdbx_strand_id
1 'polypeptide(L)'
;WDVIWGGEKPFDFSYFNAVMKSTSFPPYHPWYAGGYINYYYYGYVYVGAITKLLGVLPAVAYNLILPMLFSFTGMGAFSIAYDLVAKLGRREKETGRFTGRSVFNQAIAAGVTAMFLCVILGNLGELGVIFNAWNRAGDPVDTGIAALDTLAQTVDGALNMTIGGQTAPIHPGDWFWTASRALNADPGEAAPITEFPFFTFLYGDLHAHMINMPLMLFALAWAVAYALQDFSRPRTQAEMLLVWLIGGLAIGVLQPTNTWDWPTYMVIGSLAIFYANYRQEEGFSLPMLGRAAWQIALVMGFSSLAFLPFSENYAQGYTKIKLWDGSTSHLSRYLVVYGL
;
A
#
# COMPACT_ATOMS: atom_id res chain seq x y z
N TRP A 1 6.81 -0.48 -25.40
CA TRP A 1 6.20 -0.06 -24.13
C TRP A 1 7.17 0.84 -23.39
N ASP A 2 7.47 1.98 -24.02
CA ASP A 2 8.73 2.71 -23.83
C ASP A 2 8.58 3.85 -22.81
N VAL A 3 9.63 4.08 -22.02
CA VAL A 3 9.78 5.14 -21.01
C VAL A 3 9.53 6.54 -21.60
N ILE A 4 9.59 6.66 -22.93
CA ILE A 4 9.37 7.89 -23.71
C ILE A 4 7.87 8.25 -23.84
N TRP A 5 6.94 7.30 -23.61
CA TRP A 5 5.49 7.51 -23.73
C TRP A 5 4.72 7.51 -22.40
N GLY A 6 5.41 7.41 -21.27
CA GLY A 6 4.81 7.58 -19.95
C GLY A 6 4.05 6.39 -19.38
N GLY A 7 4.23 5.17 -19.91
CA GLY A 7 3.66 3.97 -19.28
C GLY A 7 2.13 3.93 -19.31
N GLU A 8 1.51 3.67 -18.16
CA GLU A 8 0.05 3.71 -17.97
C GLU A 8 -0.50 5.15 -17.78
N LYS A 9 0.34 6.19 -17.70
CA LYS A 9 -0.12 7.58 -17.50
C LYS A 9 -1.16 8.05 -18.52
N PRO A 10 -1.07 7.76 -19.83
CA PRO A 10 -2.11 8.16 -20.78
C PRO A 10 -3.46 7.48 -20.49
N PHE A 11 -3.42 6.24 -20.00
CA PHE A 11 -4.60 5.49 -19.58
C PHE A 11 -5.21 6.13 -18.32
N ASP A 12 -4.42 6.34 -17.27
CA ASP A 12 -4.89 6.93 -16.02
C ASP A 12 -5.39 8.37 -16.21
N PHE A 13 -4.67 9.17 -17.00
CA PHE A 13 -5.10 10.53 -17.31
C PHE A 13 -6.43 10.53 -18.08
N SER A 14 -6.64 9.58 -18.98
CA SER A 14 -7.92 9.43 -19.68
C SER A 14 -9.06 9.07 -18.72
N TYR A 15 -8.82 8.18 -17.75
CA TYR A 15 -9.79 7.80 -16.72
C TYR A 15 -10.10 8.97 -15.79
N PHE A 16 -9.08 9.68 -15.34
CA PHE A 16 -9.22 10.89 -14.53
C PHE A 16 -10.07 11.95 -15.25
N ASN A 17 -9.80 12.20 -16.53
CA ASN A 17 -10.61 13.11 -17.34
C ASN A 17 -12.05 12.61 -17.52
N ALA A 18 -12.26 11.31 -17.70
CA ALA A 18 -13.60 10.73 -17.82
C ALA A 18 -14.42 10.97 -16.54
N VAL A 19 -13.83 10.74 -15.37
CA VAL A 19 -14.45 11.04 -14.07
C VAL A 19 -14.73 12.53 -13.89
N MET A 20 -13.77 13.39 -14.25
CA MET A 20 -13.93 14.84 -14.13
C MET A 20 -15.07 15.39 -15.00
N LYS A 21 -15.29 14.80 -16.19
CA LYS A 21 -16.32 15.21 -17.15
C LYS A 21 -17.68 14.56 -16.92
N SER A 22 -17.74 13.44 -16.21
CA SER A 22 -18.98 12.71 -15.97
C SER A 22 -19.87 13.46 -14.98
N THR A 23 -21.17 13.53 -15.28
CA THR A 23 -22.23 14.09 -14.42
C THR A 23 -23.02 13.01 -13.66
N SER A 24 -22.94 11.76 -14.14
CA SER A 24 -23.52 10.56 -13.53
C SER A 24 -22.45 9.49 -13.37
N PHE A 25 -22.63 8.59 -12.41
CA PHE A 25 -21.75 7.47 -12.15
C PHE A 25 -22.50 6.14 -12.31
N PRO A 26 -21.84 5.06 -12.78
CA PRO A 26 -20.42 4.96 -13.16
C PRO A 26 -20.04 5.85 -14.37
N PRO A 27 -18.79 6.33 -14.45
CA PRO A 27 -18.36 7.24 -15.51
C PRO A 27 -18.18 6.46 -16.83
N TYR A 28 -18.29 7.16 -17.95
CA TYR A 28 -18.08 6.53 -19.26
C TYR A 28 -16.65 5.98 -19.41
N HIS A 29 -16.48 4.92 -20.19
CA HIS A 29 -15.17 4.34 -20.45
C HIS A 29 -14.51 5.01 -21.67
N PRO A 30 -13.35 5.69 -21.53
CA PRO A 30 -12.75 6.42 -22.64
C PRO A 30 -12.26 5.50 -23.78
N TRP A 31 -12.02 4.22 -23.49
CA TRP A 31 -11.52 3.23 -24.46
C TRP A 31 -12.54 2.16 -24.87
N TYR A 32 -13.81 2.27 -24.44
CA TYR A 32 -14.84 1.29 -24.75
C TYR A 32 -16.17 1.99 -25.01
N ALA A 33 -16.48 2.16 -26.30
CA ALA A 33 -17.66 2.91 -26.74
C ALA A 33 -18.96 2.29 -26.20
N GLY A 34 -19.80 3.11 -25.58
CA GLY A 34 -21.05 2.66 -24.93
C GLY A 34 -20.86 1.98 -23.57
N GLY A 35 -19.62 1.78 -23.14
CA GLY A 35 -19.30 1.20 -21.83
C GLY A 35 -19.02 2.23 -20.74
N TYR A 36 -18.84 1.70 -19.53
CA TYR A 36 -18.51 2.47 -18.33
C TYR A 36 -17.28 1.90 -17.62
N ILE A 37 -16.64 2.70 -16.77
CA ILE A 37 -15.54 2.23 -15.94
C ILE A 37 -16.12 1.37 -14.81
N ASN A 38 -15.87 0.07 -14.88
CA ASN A 38 -16.48 -0.91 -13.99
C ASN A 38 -15.96 -0.85 -12.54
N TYR A 39 -14.67 -0.54 -12.36
CA TYR A 39 -14.03 -0.56 -11.05
C TYR A 39 -12.89 0.46 -10.98
N TYR A 40 -12.42 0.78 -9.77
CA TYR A 40 -11.34 1.74 -9.45
C TYR A 40 -11.64 3.23 -9.69
N TYR A 41 -12.78 3.58 -10.29
CA TYR A 41 -13.07 4.98 -10.63
C TYR A 41 -13.19 5.90 -9.41
N TYR A 42 -13.48 5.38 -8.22
CA TYR A 42 -13.68 6.23 -7.04
C TYR A 42 -12.38 6.86 -6.54
N GLY A 43 -11.23 6.21 -6.76
CA GLY A 43 -9.93 6.86 -6.50
C GLY A 43 -9.81 8.18 -7.26
N TYR A 44 -10.22 8.19 -8.53
CA TYR A 44 -10.28 9.40 -9.35
C TYR A 44 -11.35 10.39 -8.88
N VAL A 45 -12.46 9.93 -8.31
CA VAL A 45 -13.48 10.81 -7.70
C VAL A 45 -12.89 11.55 -6.50
N TYR A 46 -12.15 10.86 -5.64
CA TYR A 46 -11.50 11.44 -4.47
C TYR A 46 -10.54 12.58 -4.86
N VAL A 47 -9.57 12.30 -5.74
CA VAL A 47 -8.60 13.33 -6.18
C VAL A 47 -9.23 14.36 -7.12
N GLY A 48 -10.26 13.97 -7.87
CA GLY A 48 -11.03 14.84 -8.76
C GLY A 48 -11.91 15.84 -8.01
N ALA A 49 -12.48 15.47 -6.87
CA ALA A 49 -13.24 16.39 -6.03
C ALA A 49 -12.35 17.53 -5.52
N ILE A 50 -11.13 17.20 -5.06
CA ILE A 50 -10.13 18.20 -4.64
C ILE A 50 -9.73 19.09 -5.83
N THR A 51 -9.50 18.48 -6.99
CA THR A 51 -9.17 19.21 -8.22
C THR A 51 -10.26 20.21 -8.62
N LYS A 52 -11.53 19.79 -8.59
CA LYS A 52 -12.68 20.67 -8.87
C LYS A 52 -12.81 21.78 -7.85
N LEU A 53 -12.65 21.47 -6.56
CA LEU A 53 -12.73 22.45 -5.47
C LEU A 53 -11.68 23.55 -5.63
N LEU A 54 -10.47 23.20 -6.05
CA LEU A 54 -9.37 24.15 -6.25
C LEU A 54 -9.42 24.87 -7.62
N GLY A 55 -10.31 24.45 -8.54
CA GLY A 55 -10.42 25.04 -9.87
C GLY A 55 -9.18 24.83 -10.75
N VAL A 56 -8.42 23.76 -10.51
CA VAL A 56 -7.16 23.49 -11.22
C VAL A 56 -7.41 22.66 -12.48
N LEU A 57 -6.71 22.97 -13.57
CA LEU A 57 -6.77 22.18 -14.81
C LEU A 57 -6.33 20.73 -14.54
N PRO A 58 -7.03 19.69 -15.06
CA PRO A 58 -6.71 18.30 -14.80
C PRO A 58 -5.24 17.92 -15.06
N ALA A 59 -4.63 18.46 -16.12
CA ALA A 59 -3.22 18.21 -16.45
C ALA A 59 -2.25 18.72 -15.38
N VAL A 60 -2.55 19.87 -14.77
CA VAL A 60 -1.75 20.44 -13.68
C VAL A 60 -2.05 19.67 -12.40
N ALA A 61 -3.33 19.40 -12.12
CA ALA A 61 -3.76 18.68 -10.93
C ALA A 61 -3.15 17.28 -10.86
N TYR A 62 -3.08 16.54 -11.97
CA TYR A 62 -2.44 15.22 -12.04
C TYR A 62 -1.03 15.24 -11.44
N ASN A 63 -0.21 16.24 -11.82
CA ASN A 63 1.16 16.39 -11.32
C ASN A 63 1.23 16.83 -9.85
N LEU A 64 0.21 17.52 -9.33
CA LEU A 64 0.11 17.91 -7.92
C LEU A 64 -0.43 16.79 -7.03
N ILE A 65 -1.27 15.91 -7.58
CA ILE A 65 -1.84 14.75 -6.89
C ILE A 65 -0.74 13.76 -6.51
N LEU A 66 0.26 13.53 -7.38
CA LEU A 66 1.34 12.57 -7.10
C LEU A 66 2.09 12.88 -5.77
N PRO A 67 2.67 14.08 -5.57
CA PRO A 67 3.33 14.42 -4.32
C PRO A 67 2.36 14.52 -3.14
N MET A 68 1.09 14.90 -3.37
CA MET A 68 0.06 14.90 -2.32
C MET A 68 -0.15 13.48 -1.76
N LEU A 69 -0.34 12.50 -2.64
CA LEU A 69 -0.54 11.10 -2.26
C LEU A 69 0.72 10.52 -1.60
N PHE A 70 1.92 10.88 -2.09
CA PHE A 70 3.19 10.53 -1.47
C PHE A 70 3.26 11.05 -0.03
N SER A 71 2.97 12.34 0.18
CA SER A 71 2.97 12.95 1.51
C SER A 71 1.92 12.33 2.43
N PHE A 72 0.70 12.09 1.95
CA PHE A 72 -0.35 11.48 2.77
C PHE A 72 -0.03 10.04 3.16
N THR A 73 0.60 9.28 2.27
CA THR A 73 1.08 7.92 2.58
C THR A 73 2.16 7.96 3.66
N GLY A 74 3.17 8.81 3.49
CA GLY A 74 4.21 9.00 4.50
C GLY A 74 3.67 9.47 5.85
N MET A 75 2.72 10.42 5.84
CA MET A 75 2.04 10.88 7.05
C MET A 75 1.26 9.77 7.74
N GLY A 76 0.52 8.94 7.00
CA GLY A 76 -0.20 7.80 7.56
C GLY A 76 0.72 6.82 8.27
N ALA A 77 1.83 6.43 7.63
CA ALA A 77 2.84 5.55 8.21
C ALA A 77 3.49 6.17 9.46
N PHE A 78 3.83 7.46 9.39
CA PHE A 78 4.37 8.20 10.53
C PHE A 78 3.41 8.20 11.72
N SER A 79 2.15 8.58 11.50
CA SER A 79 1.15 8.73 12.56
C SER A 79 0.90 7.41 13.29
N ILE A 80 0.80 6.29 12.55
CA ILE A 80 0.57 4.97 13.15
C ILE A 80 1.74 4.58 14.06
N ALA A 81 2.98 4.64 13.56
CA ALA A 81 4.16 4.24 14.33
C ALA A 81 4.42 5.17 15.52
N TYR A 82 4.22 6.49 15.32
CA TYR A 82 4.30 7.48 16.39
C TYR A 82 3.29 7.16 17.50
N ASP A 83 2.02 6.93 17.16
CA ASP A 83 0.97 6.68 18.16
C ASP A 83 1.16 5.35 18.89
N LEU A 84 1.67 4.32 18.23
CA LEU A 84 2.02 3.04 18.86
C LEU A 84 3.06 3.24 19.96
N VAL A 85 4.19 3.89 19.64
CA VAL A 85 5.28 4.12 20.60
C VAL A 85 4.86 5.12 21.69
N ALA A 86 4.15 6.18 21.32
CA ALA A 86 3.67 7.16 22.28
C ALA A 86 2.71 6.54 23.32
N LYS A 87 1.82 5.62 22.90
CA LYS A 87 0.92 4.89 23.81
C LYS A 87 1.66 3.89 24.69
N LEU A 88 2.60 3.12 24.14
CA LEU A 88 3.42 2.18 24.91
C LEU A 88 4.26 2.92 25.96
N GLY A 89 4.93 4.01 25.58
CA GLY A 89 5.76 4.79 26.50
C GLY A 89 4.96 5.53 27.59
N ARG A 90 3.69 5.89 27.34
CA ARG A 90 2.80 6.42 28.40
C ARG A 90 2.52 5.38 29.49
N ARG A 91 2.25 4.13 29.11
CA ARG A 91 2.08 3.02 30.07
C ARG A 91 3.35 2.78 30.88
N GLU A 92 4.52 2.81 30.24
CA GLU A 92 5.78 2.62 30.97
C GLU A 92 6.15 3.78 31.88
N LYS A 93 5.72 5.01 31.54
CA LYS A 93 5.86 6.18 32.41
C LYS A 93 5.05 6.01 33.70
N GLU A 94 3.84 5.46 33.63
CA GLU A 94 3.04 5.13 34.82
C GLU A 94 3.76 4.10 35.72
N THR A 95 4.60 3.23 35.14
CA THR A 95 5.45 2.28 35.89
C THR A 95 6.82 2.85 36.34
N GLY A 96 7.10 4.13 36.09
CA GLY A 96 8.31 4.82 36.57
C GLY A 96 9.62 4.52 35.82
N ARG A 97 9.59 3.84 34.67
CA ARG A 97 10.81 3.43 33.93
C ARG A 97 11.40 4.51 33.00
N PHE A 98 10.63 5.54 32.59
CA PHE A 98 11.08 6.53 31.59
C PHE A 98 10.65 7.97 31.89
N THR A 99 11.45 8.94 31.41
CA THR A 99 11.10 10.37 31.40
C THR A 99 10.31 10.75 30.14
N GLY A 100 9.37 11.71 30.25
CA GLY A 100 8.45 12.07 29.14
C GLY A 100 9.13 12.57 27.87
N ARG A 101 10.34 13.16 27.98
CA ARG A 101 11.12 13.64 26.83
C ARG A 101 11.75 12.49 26.03
N SER A 102 12.06 11.36 26.69
CA SER A 102 12.58 10.16 26.02
C SER A 102 11.51 9.51 25.14
N VAL A 103 10.28 9.37 25.65
CA VAL A 103 9.16 8.76 24.91
C VAL A 103 8.80 9.56 23.67
N PHE A 104 8.80 10.89 23.77
CA PHE A 104 8.52 11.76 22.62
C PHE A 104 9.56 11.57 21.50
N ASN A 105 10.85 11.61 21.84
CA ASN A 105 11.92 11.41 20.85
C ASN A 105 11.87 10.01 20.22
N GLN A 106 11.58 8.97 21.00
CA GLN A 106 11.40 7.61 20.50
C GLN A 106 10.20 7.50 19.56
N ALA A 107 9.07 8.15 19.88
CA ALA A 107 7.89 8.16 19.03
C ALA A 107 8.14 8.89 17.70
N ILE A 108 8.83 10.04 17.74
CA ILE A 108 9.26 10.73 16.52
C ILE A 108 10.18 9.84 15.68
N ALA A 109 11.20 9.22 16.31
CA ALA A 109 12.11 8.33 15.61
C ALA A 109 11.38 7.15 14.98
N ALA A 110 10.43 6.53 15.68
CA ALA A 110 9.61 5.44 15.14
C ALA A 110 8.74 5.91 13.96
N GLY A 111 8.10 7.08 14.08
CA GLY A 111 7.32 7.67 12.99
C GLY A 111 8.18 7.95 11.75
N VAL A 112 9.34 8.59 11.92
CA VAL A 112 10.26 8.88 10.81
C VAL A 112 10.73 7.57 10.18
N THR A 113 11.18 6.60 10.96
CA THR A 113 11.64 5.30 10.45
C THR A 113 10.53 4.58 9.67
N ALA A 114 9.30 4.54 10.19
CA ALA A 114 8.17 3.91 9.48
C ALA A 114 7.83 4.63 8.18
N MET A 115 7.86 5.97 8.17
CA MET A 115 7.68 6.76 6.95
C MET A 115 8.75 6.42 5.91
N PHE A 116 10.03 6.44 6.28
CA PHE A 116 11.12 6.11 5.37
C PHE A 116 11.02 4.67 4.86
N LEU A 117 10.71 3.71 5.74
CA LEU A 117 10.50 2.32 5.35
C LEU A 117 9.31 2.14 4.41
N CYS A 118 8.26 2.96 4.56
CA CYS A 118 7.04 2.83 3.78
C CYS A 118 7.16 3.47 2.39
N VAL A 119 7.69 4.69 2.27
CA VAL A 119 7.65 5.45 1.00
C VAL A 119 9.00 5.66 0.32
N ILE A 120 10.12 5.40 1.00
CA ILE A 120 11.48 5.58 0.44
C ILE A 120 12.19 4.24 0.24
N LEU A 121 12.23 3.40 1.28
CA LEU A 121 12.88 2.10 1.19
C LEU A 121 11.95 1.13 0.47
N GLY A 122 12.51 0.44 -0.51
CA GLY A 122 11.79 -0.49 -1.38
C GLY A 122 12.16 -1.94 -1.09
N ASN A 123 11.90 -2.78 -2.09
CA ASN A 123 12.29 -4.18 -2.06
C ASN A 123 13.82 -4.35 -2.22
N LEU A 124 14.36 -5.55 -1.94
CA LEU A 124 15.79 -5.85 -2.14
C LEU A 124 16.13 -6.15 -3.61
N GLY A 125 15.20 -5.99 -4.54
CA GLY A 125 15.38 -6.28 -5.97
C GLY A 125 16.47 -5.43 -6.61
N GLU A 126 16.60 -4.18 -6.19
CA GLU A 126 17.63 -3.24 -6.64
C GLU A 126 19.05 -3.73 -6.33
N LEU A 127 19.26 -4.37 -5.18
CA LEU A 127 20.56 -5.00 -4.87
C LEU A 127 20.88 -6.11 -5.87
N GLY A 128 19.87 -6.88 -6.27
CA GLY A 128 20.00 -7.90 -7.32
C GLY A 128 20.40 -7.31 -8.67
N VAL A 129 19.89 -6.14 -9.05
CA VAL A 129 20.29 -5.43 -10.28
C VAL A 129 21.77 -5.08 -10.23
N ILE A 130 22.25 -4.53 -9.10
CA ILE A 130 23.66 -4.16 -8.90
C ILE A 130 24.56 -5.40 -8.97
N PHE A 131 24.24 -6.46 -8.23
CA PHE A 131 25.05 -7.68 -8.23
C PHE A 131 25.08 -8.37 -9.60
N ASN A 132 23.96 -8.39 -10.33
CA ASN A 132 23.92 -8.93 -11.69
C ASN A 132 24.76 -8.08 -12.66
N ALA A 133 24.77 -6.76 -12.51
CA ALA A 133 25.59 -5.88 -13.32
C ALA A 133 27.08 -6.12 -13.08
N TRP A 134 27.49 -6.26 -11.81
CA TRP A 134 28.85 -6.62 -11.44
C TRP A 134 29.25 -7.98 -12.00
N ASN A 135 28.41 -9.01 -11.84
CA ASN A 135 28.70 -10.33 -12.39
C ASN A 135 28.87 -10.30 -13.93
N ARG A 136 28.03 -9.57 -14.66
CA ARG A 136 28.13 -9.45 -16.13
C ARG A 136 29.34 -8.66 -16.61
N ALA A 137 29.89 -7.78 -15.78
CA ALA A 137 31.07 -6.98 -16.09
C ALA A 137 32.39 -7.67 -15.73
N GLY A 138 32.34 -8.80 -15.02
CA GLY A 138 33.50 -9.58 -14.63
C GLY A 138 33.84 -10.68 -15.63
N ASP A 139 35.13 -10.98 -15.73
CA ASP A 139 35.60 -12.08 -16.57
C ASP A 139 35.20 -13.45 -15.96
N PRO A 140 34.64 -14.38 -16.76
CA PRO A 140 34.27 -15.70 -16.27
C PRO A 140 35.48 -16.46 -15.69
N VAL A 141 35.31 -17.01 -14.49
CA VAL A 141 36.30 -17.86 -13.81
C VAL A 141 35.74 -19.28 -13.71
N ASP A 142 36.59 -20.28 -13.91
CA ASP A 142 36.25 -21.69 -13.70
C ASP A 142 37.21 -22.31 -12.69
N THR A 143 36.80 -22.30 -11.43
CA THR A 143 37.48 -22.97 -10.31
C THR A 143 36.89 -24.34 -10.01
N GLY A 144 35.83 -24.75 -10.73
CA GLY A 144 35.05 -25.96 -10.47
C GLY A 144 34.07 -25.84 -9.28
N ILE A 145 33.96 -24.66 -8.65
CA ILE A 145 33.05 -24.39 -7.53
C ILE A 145 32.19 -23.18 -7.92
N ALA A 146 30.97 -23.43 -8.39
CA ALA A 146 30.08 -22.40 -8.94
C ALA A 146 29.87 -21.16 -8.04
N ALA A 147 29.82 -21.35 -6.72
CA ALA A 147 29.69 -20.24 -5.77
C ALA A 147 30.93 -19.35 -5.72
N LEU A 148 32.13 -19.95 -5.79
CA LEU A 148 33.39 -19.20 -5.85
C LEU A 148 33.56 -18.51 -7.20
N ASP A 149 33.16 -19.18 -8.28
CA ASP A 149 33.18 -18.62 -9.64
C ASP A 149 32.29 -17.38 -9.72
N THR A 150 31.05 -17.49 -9.25
CA THR A 150 30.09 -16.37 -9.20
C THR A 150 30.63 -15.22 -8.37
N LEU A 151 31.21 -15.51 -7.19
CA LEU A 151 31.77 -14.50 -6.30
C LEU A 151 32.99 -13.80 -6.91
N ALA A 152 33.93 -14.58 -7.45
CA ALA A 152 35.16 -14.05 -8.07
C ALA A 152 34.82 -13.16 -9.27
N GLN A 153 33.93 -13.63 -10.15
CA GLN A 153 33.45 -12.85 -11.28
C GLN A 153 32.72 -11.57 -10.84
N THR A 154 31.88 -11.64 -9.81
CA THR A 154 31.17 -10.46 -9.29
C THR A 154 32.14 -9.43 -8.71
N VAL A 155 33.16 -9.87 -7.96
CA VAL A 155 34.18 -8.97 -7.39
C VAL A 155 35.03 -8.33 -8.49
N ASP A 156 35.45 -9.12 -9.48
CA ASP A 156 36.22 -8.63 -10.64
C ASP A 156 35.44 -7.55 -11.40
N GLY A 157 34.18 -7.82 -11.76
CA GLY A 157 33.35 -6.84 -12.45
C GLY A 157 33.06 -5.59 -11.62
N ALA A 158 32.91 -5.71 -10.30
CA ALA A 158 32.79 -4.56 -9.41
C ALA A 158 34.06 -3.68 -9.45
N LEU A 159 35.26 -4.28 -9.48
CA LEU A 159 36.52 -3.55 -9.62
C LEU A 159 36.66 -2.92 -11.01
N ASN A 160 36.29 -3.63 -12.07
CA ASN A 160 36.31 -3.12 -13.45
C ASN A 160 35.39 -1.90 -13.62
N MET A 161 34.23 -1.91 -12.99
CA MET A 161 33.29 -0.78 -13.03
C MET A 161 33.72 0.40 -12.15
N THR A 162 34.31 0.14 -10.98
CA THR A 162 34.66 1.22 -10.02
C THR A 162 36.02 1.85 -10.29
N ILE A 163 37.01 1.06 -10.69
CA ILE A 163 38.40 1.49 -10.92
C ILE A 163 38.73 1.48 -12.42
N GLY A 164 38.28 0.46 -13.14
CA GLY A 164 38.57 0.28 -14.57
C GLY A 164 37.80 1.23 -15.50
N GLY A 165 36.84 2.00 -14.97
CA GLY A 165 36.06 2.97 -15.74
C GLY A 165 35.07 2.36 -16.73
N GLN A 166 34.79 1.04 -16.62
CA GLN A 166 33.77 0.40 -17.44
C GLN A 166 32.38 0.93 -17.08
N THR A 167 31.56 1.19 -18.10
CA THR A 167 30.17 1.58 -17.90
C THR A 167 29.36 0.40 -17.37
N ALA A 168 28.53 0.64 -16.35
CA ALA A 168 27.61 -0.37 -15.84
C ALA A 168 26.74 -0.94 -16.98
N PRO A 169 26.67 -2.27 -17.16
CA PRO A 169 25.83 -2.89 -18.18
C PRO A 169 24.37 -2.94 -17.72
N ILE A 170 23.83 -1.79 -17.31
CA ILE A 170 22.47 -1.61 -16.80
C ILE A 170 21.75 -0.66 -17.75
N HIS A 171 20.69 -1.13 -18.41
CA HIS A 171 19.85 -0.22 -19.17
C HIS A 171 19.10 0.71 -18.21
N PRO A 172 18.83 1.99 -18.58
CA PRO A 172 18.16 2.92 -17.68
C PRO A 172 16.83 2.42 -17.08
N GLY A 173 16.09 1.56 -17.80
CA GLY A 173 14.87 0.95 -17.29
C GLY A 173 15.07 -0.23 -16.34
N ASP A 174 16.24 -0.89 -16.37
CA ASP A 174 16.48 -2.14 -15.65
C ASP A 174 16.51 -1.95 -14.13
N TRP A 175 16.91 -0.77 -13.66
CA TRP A 175 16.86 -0.38 -12.24
C TRP A 175 15.48 -0.72 -11.66
N PHE A 176 14.44 -0.20 -12.28
CA PHE A 176 13.08 -0.28 -11.73
C PHE A 176 12.32 -1.50 -12.23
N TRP A 177 12.44 -1.86 -13.52
CA TRP A 177 11.67 -2.96 -14.10
C TRP A 177 12.11 -4.31 -13.58
N THR A 178 13.42 -4.53 -13.41
CA THR A 178 13.93 -5.80 -12.88
C THR A 178 13.55 -5.96 -11.41
N ALA A 179 13.65 -4.88 -10.62
CA ALA A 179 13.24 -4.89 -9.22
C ALA A 179 11.74 -5.16 -9.05
N SER A 180 10.90 -4.76 -10.02
CA SER A 180 9.45 -5.05 -10.02
C SER A 180 9.08 -6.48 -10.46
N ARG A 181 10.06 -7.34 -10.77
CA ARG A 181 9.88 -8.75 -11.18
C ARG A 181 10.61 -9.69 -10.22
N ALA A 182 10.37 -9.50 -8.93
CA ALA A 182 11.08 -10.25 -7.89
C ALA A 182 10.59 -11.70 -7.73
N LEU A 183 9.33 -11.99 -8.08
CA LEU A 183 8.73 -13.31 -7.94
C LEU A 183 9.01 -14.20 -9.16
N ASN A 184 9.12 -15.50 -8.92
CA ASN A 184 9.29 -16.49 -9.98
C ASN A 184 7.99 -16.69 -10.77
N ALA A 185 8.13 -17.07 -12.04
CA ALA A 185 7.07 -17.59 -12.88
C ALA A 185 7.64 -18.71 -13.76
N ASP A 186 6.88 -19.79 -13.93
CA ASP A 186 7.30 -20.90 -14.79
C ASP A 186 7.21 -20.49 -16.28
N PRO A 187 7.99 -21.13 -17.17
CA PRO A 187 7.92 -20.85 -18.60
C PRO A 187 6.49 -21.01 -19.15
N GLY A 188 5.96 -19.93 -19.72
CA GLY A 188 4.58 -19.89 -20.24
C GLY A 188 3.55 -19.26 -19.30
N GLU A 189 3.92 -18.98 -18.06
CA GLU A 189 3.11 -18.16 -17.14
C GLU A 189 3.41 -16.67 -17.32
N ALA A 190 2.39 -15.84 -17.08
CA ALA A 190 2.59 -14.39 -17.03
C ALA A 190 3.40 -14.03 -15.78
N ALA A 191 4.56 -13.42 -15.97
CA ALA A 191 5.41 -13.00 -14.86
C ALA A 191 4.68 -11.96 -13.98
N PRO A 192 4.54 -12.21 -12.67
CA PRO A 192 3.86 -11.30 -11.76
C PRO A 192 4.65 -9.98 -11.59
N ILE A 193 3.90 -8.89 -11.48
CA ILE A 193 4.42 -7.55 -11.19
C ILE A 193 4.35 -7.36 -9.66
N THR A 194 5.48 -7.03 -9.04
CA THR A 194 5.56 -6.66 -7.63
C THR A 194 6.01 -5.23 -7.48
N GLU A 195 5.06 -4.31 -7.42
CA GLU A 195 5.34 -2.90 -7.15
C GLU A 195 5.48 -2.66 -5.65
N PHE A 196 6.39 -1.75 -5.32
CA PHE A 196 6.58 -1.23 -3.96
C PHE A 196 6.36 0.29 -4.00
N PRO A 197 6.01 0.94 -2.86
CA PRO A 197 5.57 2.32 -2.88
C PRO A 197 6.53 3.29 -3.60
N PHE A 198 7.83 3.18 -3.34
CA PHE A 198 8.82 4.02 -4.01
C PHE A 198 8.81 3.85 -5.55
N PHE A 199 8.69 2.61 -6.05
CA PHE A 199 8.53 2.34 -7.48
C PHE A 199 7.28 3.04 -8.04
N THR A 200 6.12 2.83 -7.41
CA THR A 200 4.85 3.42 -7.87
C THR A 200 4.92 4.94 -7.92
N PHE A 201 5.46 5.61 -6.89
CA PHE A 201 5.58 7.07 -6.88
C PHE A 201 6.62 7.61 -7.86
N LEU A 202 7.72 6.88 -8.07
CA LEU A 202 8.73 7.24 -9.05
C LEU A 202 8.18 7.11 -10.48
N TYR A 203 7.44 6.04 -10.73
CA TYR A 203 6.80 5.80 -12.01
C TYR A 203 5.72 6.86 -12.27
N GLY A 204 4.92 7.20 -11.25
CA GLY A 204 4.02 8.35 -11.25
C GLY A 204 2.81 8.17 -12.17
N ASP A 205 2.37 6.93 -12.36
CA ASP A 205 1.06 6.62 -12.90
C ASP A 205 0.02 6.73 -11.77
N LEU A 206 -1.15 7.28 -12.08
CA LEU A 206 -2.15 7.60 -11.06
C LEU A 206 -3.06 6.40 -10.86
N HIS A 207 -2.44 5.23 -10.73
CA HIS A 207 -3.14 3.96 -10.70
C HIS A 207 -3.92 3.78 -9.38
N ALA A 208 -4.89 2.87 -9.41
CA ALA A 208 -5.80 2.59 -8.30
C ALA A 208 -5.08 2.35 -6.96
N HIS A 209 -4.02 1.52 -6.95
CA HIS A 209 -3.28 1.21 -5.72
C HIS A 209 -2.53 2.44 -5.18
N MET A 210 -2.00 3.32 -6.03
CA MET A 210 -1.33 4.54 -5.60
C MET A 210 -2.28 5.47 -4.83
N ILE A 211 -3.49 5.67 -5.37
CA ILE A 211 -4.53 6.47 -4.70
C ILE A 211 -5.00 5.77 -3.41
N ASN A 212 -4.99 4.44 -3.40
CA ASN A 212 -5.44 3.66 -2.26
C ASN A 212 -4.46 3.69 -1.08
N MET A 213 -3.14 3.85 -1.30
CA MET A 213 -2.12 3.83 -0.23
C MET A 213 -2.39 4.78 0.96
N PRO A 214 -2.77 6.05 0.78
CA PRO A 214 -3.12 6.88 1.93
C PRO A 214 -4.45 6.47 2.59
N LEU A 215 -5.42 5.96 1.80
CA LEU A 215 -6.73 5.53 2.31
C LEU A 215 -6.61 4.25 3.16
N MET A 216 -5.78 3.30 2.70
CA MET A 216 -5.51 2.06 3.42
C MET A 216 -4.80 2.36 4.76
N LEU A 217 -3.85 3.29 4.77
CA LEU A 217 -3.19 3.71 6.01
C LEU A 217 -4.15 4.45 6.95
N PHE A 218 -5.10 5.21 6.42
CA PHE A 218 -6.16 5.80 7.25
C PHE A 218 -7.06 4.73 7.89
N ALA A 219 -7.45 3.70 7.14
CA ALA A 219 -8.19 2.56 7.67
C ALA A 219 -7.40 1.79 8.75
N LEU A 220 -6.10 1.59 8.52
CA LEU A 220 -5.20 0.98 9.51
C LEU A 220 -5.06 1.84 10.76
N ALA A 221 -4.90 3.16 10.60
CA ALA A 221 -4.81 4.10 11.71
C ALA A 221 -6.08 4.08 12.56
N TRP A 222 -7.26 4.02 11.93
CA TRP A 222 -8.51 3.82 12.64
C TRP A 222 -8.53 2.49 13.42
N ALA A 223 -8.13 1.38 12.79
CA ALA A 223 -8.10 0.07 13.44
C ALA A 223 -7.15 0.05 14.65
N VAL A 224 -5.94 0.59 14.51
CA VAL A 224 -4.97 0.72 15.61
C VAL A 224 -5.50 1.64 16.71
N ALA A 225 -6.11 2.77 16.36
CA ALA A 225 -6.70 3.69 17.32
C ALA A 225 -7.85 3.05 18.11
N TYR A 226 -8.69 2.23 17.45
CA TYR A 226 -9.78 1.48 18.09
C TYR A 226 -9.26 0.36 19.00
N ALA A 227 -8.33 -0.46 18.51
CA ALA A 227 -7.70 -1.54 19.26
C ALA A 227 -6.99 -1.04 20.53
N LEU A 228 -6.36 0.13 20.42
CA LEU A 228 -5.59 0.76 21.49
C LEU A 228 -6.36 1.89 22.19
N GLN A 229 -7.68 1.91 22.09
CA GLN A 229 -8.47 2.92 22.78
C GLN A 229 -8.32 2.81 24.30
N ASP A 230 -8.50 3.94 24.97
CA ASP A 230 -8.53 4.03 26.42
C ASP A 230 -9.97 3.88 26.91
N PHE A 231 -10.20 2.91 27.78
CA PHE A 231 -11.51 2.60 28.36
C PHE A 231 -11.77 3.33 29.69
N SER A 232 -10.77 4.06 30.22
CA SER A 232 -10.91 4.83 31.46
C SER A 232 -11.90 5.99 31.31
N ARG A 233 -12.00 6.57 30.11
CA ARG A 233 -12.98 7.60 29.76
C ARG A 233 -14.16 6.94 29.04
N PRO A 234 -15.37 6.97 29.63
CA PRO A 234 -16.56 6.52 28.93
C PRO A 234 -16.83 7.45 27.73
N ARG A 235 -17.04 6.85 26.55
CA ARG A 235 -17.50 7.56 25.36
C ARG A 235 -19.01 7.67 25.37
N THR A 236 -19.52 8.81 24.93
CA THR A 236 -20.94 9.00 24.64
C THR A 236 -21.38 8.12 23.47
N GLN A 237 -22.69 7.85 23.36
CA GLN A 237 -23.23 7.10 22.22
C GLN A 237 -22.94 7.78 20.88
N ALA A 238 -22.97 9.12 20.84
CA ALA A 238 -22.63 9.89 19.64
C ALA A 238 -21.15 9.73 19.24
N GLU A 239 -20.22 9.79 20.20
CA GLU A 239 -18.79 9.53 19.94
C GLU A 239 -18.58 8.11 19.41
N MET A 240 -19.25 7.11 19.99
CA MET A 240 -19.16 5.72 19.53
C MET A 240 -19.69 5.55 18.11
N LEU A 241 -20.86 6.14 17.81
CA LEU A 241 -21.45 6.11 16.47
C LEU A 241 -20.54 6.76 15.44
N LEU A 242 -19.93 7.91 15.78
CA LEU A 242 -18.96 8.58 14.91
C LEU A 242 -17.72 7.71 14.66
N VAL A 243 -17.21 7.03 15.69
CA VAL A 243 -16.07 6.12 15.54
C VAL A 243 -16.38 4.98 14.58
N TRP A 244 -17.57 4.36 14.69
CA TRP A 244 -17.98 3.29 13.77
C TRP A 244 -18.28 3.80 12.36
N LEU A 245 -18.88 4.99 12.24
CA LEU A 245 -19.10 5.63 10.94
C LEU A 245 -17.77 5.94 10.23
N ILE A 246 -16.80 6.53 10.95
CA ILE A 246 -15.46 6.81 10.40
C ILE A 246 -14.78 5.51 9.98
N GLY A 247 -14.86 4.45 10.80
CA GLY A 247 -14.31 3.13 10.45
C GLY A 247 -14.97 2.52 9.22
N GLY A 248 -16.30 2.58 9.16
CA GLY A 248 -17.09 2.10 8.03
C GLY A 248 -16.73 2.84 6.73
N LEU A 249 -16.59 4.17 6.78
CA LEU A 249 -16.17 4.98 5.63
C LEU A 249 -14.72 4.71 5.24
N ALA A 250 -13.80 4.65 6.22
CA ALA A 250 -12.37 4.43 5.99
C ALA A 250 -12.09 3.06 5.36
N ILE A 251 -12.82 2.02 5.76
CA ILE A 251 -12.71 0.69 5.15
C ILE A 251 -13.52 0.64 3.84
N GLY A 252 -14.74 1.18 3.83
CA GLY A 252 -15.64 1.13 2.67
C GLY A 252 -15.08 1.81 1.43
N VAL A 253 -14.36 2.92 1.59
CA VAL A 253 -13.78 3.66 0.45
C VAL A 253 -12.76 2.85 -0.33
N LEU A 254 -12.18 1.82 0.29
CA LEU A 254 -11.26 0.90 -0.38
C LEU A 254 -12.00 0.07 -1.45
N GLN A 255 -13.27 -0.28 -1.23
CA GLN A 255 -14.03 -1.12 -2.17
C GLN A 255 -14.11 -0.53 -3.59
N PRO A 256 -14.49 0.75 -3.78
CA PRO A 256 -14.53 1.35 -5.11
C PRO A 256 -13.19 1.94 -5.59
N THR A 257 -12.18 2.01 -4.71
CA THR A 257 -10.84 2.53 -5.03
C THR A 257 -9.88 1.42 -5.44
N ASN A 258 -9.71 0.40 -4.57
CA ASN A 258 -8.98 -0.83 -4.85
C ASN A 258 -9.70 -2.02 -4.19
N THR A 259 -10.59 -2.67 -4.94
CA THR A 259 -11.63 -3.57 -4.42
C THR A 259 -11.15 -4.69 -3.52
N TRP A 260 -9.98 -5.28 -3.79
CA TRP A 260 -9.46 -6.40 -3.01
C TRP A 260 -8.80 -6.01 -1.69
N ASP A 261 -8.58 -4.72 -1.45
CA ASP A 261 -8.15 -4.23 -0.15
C ASP A 261 -9.31 -4.19 0.85
N TRP A 262 -10.56 -4.04 0.38
CA TRP A 262 -11.73 -3.98 1.26
C TRP A 262 -11.90 -5.20 2.18
N PRO A 263 -11.87 -6.47 1.68
CA PRO A 263 -11.94 -7.64 2.54
C PRO A 263 -10.80 -7.71 3.57
N THR A 264 -9.57 -7.41 3.14
CA THR A 264 -8.38 -7.44 3.99
C THR A 264 -8.51 -6.45 5.16
N TYR A 265 -8.89 -5.22 4.86
CA TYR A 265 -9.05 -4.18 5.88
C TYR A 265 -10.32 -4.36 6.72
N MET A 266 -11.37 -5.01 6.18
CA MET A 266 -12.52 -5.43 6.98
C MET A 266 -12.12 -6.49 8.02
N VAL A 267 -11.26 -7.44 7.67
CA VAL A 267 -10.70 -8.41 8.63
C VAL A 267 -9.85 -7.71 9.69
N ILE A 268 -8.92 -6.84 9.28
CA ILE A 268 -8.07 -6.08 10.22
C ILE A 268 -8.93 -5.23 11.18
N GLY A 269 -9.93 -4.52 10.66
CA GLY A 269 -10.88 -3.75 11.46
C GLY A 269 -11.69 -4.61 12.42
N SER A 270 -12.13 -5.78 11.97
CA SER A 270 -12.86 -6.75 12.80
C SER A 270 -12.00 -7.30 13.94
N LEU A 271 -10.72 -7.60 13.67
CA LEU A 271 -9.75 -8.02 14.68
C LEU A 271 -9.49 -6.90 15.70
N ALA A 272 -9.38 -5.65 15.24
CA ALA A 272 -9.24 -4.50 16.13
C ALA A 272 -10.46 -4.32 17.04
N ILE A 273 -11.67 -4.48 16.51
CA ILE A 273 -12.92 -4.45 17.28
C ILE A 273 -12.95 -5.56 18.32
N PHE A 274 -12.64 -6.78 17.88
CA PHE A 274 -12.60 -7.95 18.74
C PHE A 274 -11.61 -7.75 19.89
N TYR A 275 -10.38 -7.35 19.58
CA TYR A 275 -9.33 -7.11 20.57
C TYR A 275 -9.68 -6.00 21.55
N ALA A 276 -10.32 -4.92 21.08
CA ALA A 276 -10.79 -3.85 21.95
C ALA A 276 -11.82 -4.35 22.98
N ASN A 277 -12.83 -5.12 22.54
CA ASN A 277 -13.83 -5.66 23.47
C ASN A 277 -13.23 -6.72 24.42
N TYR A 278 -12.27 -7.52 23.94
CA TYR A 278 -11.53 -8.47 24.78
C TYR A 278 -10.79 -7.75 25.91
N ARG A 279 -10.14 -6.63 25.59
CA ARG A 279 -9.45 -5.79 26.57
C ARG A 279 -10.39 -5.09 27.53
N GLN A 280 -11.57 -4.67 27.08
CA GLN A 280 -12.56 -4.00 27.92
C GLN A 280 -13.16 -4.95 28.96
N GLU A 281 -13.36 -6.22 28.59
CA GLU A 281 -13.94 -7.25 29.46
C GLU A 281 -12.88 -8.00 30.30
N GLU A 282 -11.59 -7.77 30.04
CA GLU A 282 -10.47 -8.50 30.64
C GLU A 282 -10.51 -10.03 30.39
N GLY A 283 -11.13 -10.46 29.29
CA GLY A 283 -11.23 -11.88 28.96
C GLY A 283 -12.25 -12.22 27.89
N PHE A 284 -12.42 -13.53 27.66
CA PHE A 284 -13.46 -14.06 26.78
C PHE A 284 -14.78 -14.19 27.54
N SER A 285 -15.83 -13.52 27.04
CA SER A 285 -17.19 -13.64 27.56
C SER A 285 -18.22 -13.63 26.41
N LEU A 286 -19.38 -14.29 26.60
CA LEU A 286 -20.48 -14.20 25.62
C LEU A 286 -20.94 -12.74 25.38
N PRO A 287 -21.11 -11.90 26.41
CA PRO A 287 -21.42 -10.47 26.23
C PRO A 287 -20.36 -9.71 25.42
N MET A 288 -19.07 -10.04 25.57
CA MET A 288 -17.99 -9.49 24.76
C MET A 288 -18.16 -9.87 23.28
N LEU A 289 -18.44 -11.15 22.99
CA LEU A 289 -18.65 -11.63 21.62
C LEU A 289 -19.87 -10.96 20.97
N GLY A 290 -20.98 -10.85 21.70
CA GLY A 290 -22.19 -10.17 21.23
C GLY A 290 -21.95 -8.70 20.88
N ARG A 291 -21.23 -7.96 21.75
CA ARG A 291 -20.84 -6.56 21.48
C ARG A 291 -19.91 -6.44 20.29
N ALA A 292 -18.89 -7.29 20.19
CA ALA A 292 -17.97 -7.28 19.06
C ALA A 292 -18.69 -7.58 17.74
N ALA A 293 -19.53 -8.61 17.70
CA ALA A 293 -20.33 -8.96 16.53
C ALA A 293 -21.25 -7.81 16.08
N TRP A 294 -21.92 -7.15 17.03
CA TRP A 294 -22.75 -5.98 16.73
C TRP A 294 -21.95 -4.81 16.15
N GLN A 295 -20.78 -4.50 16.74
CA GLN A 295 -19.91 -3.43 16.26
C GLN A 295 -19.33 -3.73 14.87
N ILE A 296 -18.94 -4.99 14.62
CA ILE A 296 -18.49 -5.45 13.29
C ILE A 296 -19.63 -5.30 12.27
N ALA A 297 -20.84 -5.72 12.61
CA ALA A 297 -22.01 -5.57 11.74
C ALA A 297 -22.32 -4.11 11.43
N LEU A 298 -22.17 -3.19 12.39
CA LEU A 298 -22.31 -1.75 12.15
C LEU A 298 -21.25 -1.20 11.21
N VAL A 299 -19.98 -1.52 11.43
CA VAL A 299 -18.88 -1.07 10.55
C VAL A 299 -19.05 -1.63 9.14
N MET A 300 -19.37 -2.92 9.01
CA MET A 300 -19.66 -3.56 7.72
C MET A 300 -20.89 -2.94 7.04
N GLY A 301 -21.94 -2.65 7.81
CA GLY A 301 -23.15 -1.97 7.33
C GLY A 301 -22.85 -0.58 6.81
N PHE A 302 -22.16 0.27 7.57
CA PHE A 302 -21.74 1.60 7.12
C PHE A 302 -20.83 1.53 5.89
N SER A 303 -19.88 0.59 5.89
CA SER A 303 -18.96 0.35 4.79
C SER A 303 -19.69 -0.01 3.50
N SER A 304 -20.69 -0.90 3.57
CA SER A 304 -21.46 -1.34 2.40
C SER A 304 -22.46 -0.28 1.94
N LEU A 305 -23.17 0.37 2.88
CA LEU A 305 -24.21 1.36 2.55
C LEU A 305 -23.63 2.65 1.96
N ALA A 306 -22.49 3.12 2.46
CA ALA A 306 -21.86 4.35 1.97
C ALA A 306 -21.43 4.24 0.50
N PHE A 307 -21.12 3.01 0.04
CA PHE A 307 -20.66 2.73 -1.32
C PHE A 307 -21.61 1.83 -2.10
N LEU A 308 -22.87 1.71 -1.64
CA LEU A 308 -23.91 0.91 -2.30
C LEU A 308 -24.08 1.26 -3.79
N PRO A 309 -24.09 2.55 -4.22
CA PRO A 309 -24.18 2.86 -5.64
C PRO A 309 -23.06 2.27 -6.50
N PHE A 310 -21.85 2.14 -5.93
CA PHE A 310 -20.76 1.43 -6.61
C PHE A 310 -21.05 -0.07 -6.67
N SER A 311 -21.42 -0.68 -5.54
CA SER A 311 -21.67 -2.13 -5.47
C SER A 311 -22.80 -2.58 -6.41
N GLU A 312 -23.84 -1.78 -6.59
CA GLU A 312 -24.94 -2.07 -7.51
C GLU A 312 -24.53 -2.07 -8.99
N ASN A 313 -23.47 -1.35 -9.34
CA ASN A 313 -23.00 -1.22 -10.72
C ASN A 313 -21.72 -2.01 -11.02
N TYR A 314 -21.12 -2.63 -10.00
CA TYR A 314 -19.90 -3.41 -10.12
C TYR A 314 -20.17 -4.78 -10.77
N ALA A 315 -19.53 -5.02 -11.91
CA ALA A 315 -19.54 -6.32 -12.59
C ALA A 315 -18.31 -7.15 -12.17
N GLN A 316 -18.54 -8.35 -11.66
CA GLN A 316 -17.49 -9.25 -11.21
C GLN A 316 -16.89 -10.04 -12.39
N GLY A 317 -15.61 -9.82 -12.68
CA GLY A 317 -14.89 -10.53 -13.76
C GLY A 317 -14.57 -12.00 -13.46
N TYR A 318 -14.41 -12.35 -12.19
CA TYR A 318 -14.08 -13.71 -11.74
C TYR A 318 -15.18 -14.28 -10.85
N THR A 319 -15.87 -15.31 -11.31
CA THR A 319 -17.07 -15.86 -10.65
C THR A 319 -16.83 -17.21 -9.95
N LYS A 320 -15.61 -17.73 -9.99
CA LYS A 320 -15.25 -19.04 -9.43
C LYS A 320 -13.96 -18.95 -8.63
N ILE A 321 -13.92 -19.69 -7.52
CA ILE A 321 -12.71 -19.92 -6.74
C ILE A 321 -12.12 -21.24 -7.25
N LYS A 322 -10.81 -21.25 -7.54
CA LYS A 322 -10.06 -22.46 -7.86
C LYS A 322 -8.82 -22.55 -6.98
N LEU A 323 -8.37 -23.76 -6.70
CA LEU A 323 -7.03 -23.97 -6.15
C LEU A 323 -6.00 -23.58 -7.21
N TRP A 324 -4.92 -22.92 -6.77
CA TRP A 324 -3.83 -22.51 -7.64
C TRP A 324 -3.00 -23.73 -8.06
N ASP A 325 -2.79 -23.87 -9.37
CA ASP A 325 -2.14 -24.99 -10.03
C ASP A 325 -0.83 -24.61 -10.74
N GLY A 326 -0.44 -23.33 -10.69
CA GLY A 326 0.76 -22.79 -11.31
C GLY A 326 1.94 -22.62 -10.35
N SER A 327 2.93 -21.83 -10.77
CA SER A 327 4.14 -21.58 -9.98
C SER A 327 3.83 -20.90 -8.63
N THR A 328 4.56 -21.28 -7.59
CA THR A 328 4.43 -20.68 -6.25
C THR A 328 5.63 -19.83 -5.90
N SER A 329 5.40 -18.74 -5.15
CA SER A 329 6.48 -17.87 -4.68
C SER A 329 7.40 -18.61 -3.70
N HIS A 330 8.71 -18.58 -3.95
CA HIS A 330 9.69 -19.08 -2.99
C HIS A 330 9.85 -18.11 -1.82
N LEU A 331 10.12 -18.63 -0.62
CA LEU A 331 10.32 -17.81 0.57
C LEU A 331 11.42 -16.75 0.37
N SER A 332 12.52 -17.11 -0.32
CA SER A 332 13.59 -16.15 -0.61
C SER A 332 13.12 -14.97 -1.44
N ARG A 333 12.32 -15.19 -2.50
CA ARG A 333 11.75 -14.11 -3.31
C ARG A 333 10.73 -13.28 -2.55
N TYR A 334 9.94 -13.93 -1.69
CA TYR A 334 9.02 -13.23 -0.82
C TYR A 334 9.77 -12.25 0.09
N LEU A 335 10.84 -12.68 0.75
CA LEU A 335 11.67 -11.81 1.59
C LEU A 335 12.27 -10.64 0.80
N VAL A 336 12.73 -10.88 -0.44
CA VAL A 336 13.17 -9.81 -1.34
C VAL A 336 12.09 -8.76 -1.54
N VAL A 337 10.85 -9.16 -1.84
CA VAL A 337 9.71 -8.25 -2.07
C VAL A 337 9.47 -7.34 -0.85
N TYR A 338 9.61 -7.87 0.37
CA TYR A 338 9.33 -7.14 1.61
C TYR A 338 10.55 -6.43 2.22
N GLY A 339 11.71 -6.46 1.57
CA GLY A 339 12.89 -5.79 2.12
C GLY A 339 13.55 -6.52 3.30
N LEU A 340 13.30 -7.83 3.45
CA LEU A 340 13.64 -8.62 4.65
C LEU A 340 14.81 -9.59 4.45
#